data_AF-A0A818JP29-F1
#
_entry.id   AF-A0A818JP29-F1
#
_cell.length_a   1.000
_cell.length_b   1.000
_cell.length_c   1.000
_cell.angle_alpha   90.00
_cell.angle_beta   90.00
_cell.angle_gamma   90.00
#
_symmetry.space_group_name_H-M   'P 1'
#
loop_
_entity.id
_entity.type
_entity.pdbx_description
1 polymer ?
#
loop_
_entity_poly.entity_id
_entity_poly.type
_entity_poly.pdbx_seq_one_letter_code
_entity_poly.pdbx_strand_id
1 'polypeptide(L)'
;ALLSNNIGASFIDSGIGKYVTNNIYCNLTLVGQSFDQGVFGIVTPLEWNYAQALDIEILALRKSGILDTLQRKWFQSQNCPVSSTSTSTAMDIPSMGGLFIVFAVIIALSLLLFAWKRGIKYRLYSVPCCNKFLVKMNHSVTKRSSKPSEPAEKNQVSPHELRRF
;
A
#
# COMPACT_ATOMS: atom_id res chain seq x y z
N ALA A 1 7.05 30.98 17.51
CA ALA A 1 6.90 30.00 18.59
C ALA A 1 6.85 28.57 18.03
N LEU A 2 5.69 28.04 17.60
CA LEU A 2 5.59 26.69 17.00
C LEU A 2 6.48 26.51 15.77
N LEU A 3 6.43 27.46 14.84
CA LEU A 3 7.28 27.48 13.63
C LEU A 3 8.77 27.81 13.90
N SER A 4 9.14 28.02 15.17
CA SER A 4 10.50 28.35 15.59
C SER A 4 11.20 27.16 16.26
N ASN A 5 10.65 25.94 16.16
CA ASN A 5 11.11 24.70 16.80
C ASN A 5 11.37 24.80 18.31
N ASN A 6 10.75 25.77 18.99
CA ASN A 6 10.91 26.00 20.42
C ASN A 6 9.85 25.27 21.26
N ILE A 7 8.70 24.95 20.67
CA ILE A 7 7.55 24.30 21.31
C ILE A 7 7.10 23.13 20.42
N GLY A 8 7.04 21.92 20.98
CA GLY A 8 6.73 20.69 20.23
C GLY A 8 5.25 20.39 20.02
N ALA A 9 4.35 20.95 20.84
CA ALA A 9 2.90 20.76 20.72
C ALA A 9 2.12 21.93 21.31
N SER A 10 0.89 22.14 20.83
CA SER A 10 -0.07 23.11 21.36
C SER A 10 -1.50 22.62 21.14
N PHE A 11 -2.39 22.94 22.06
CA PHE A 11 -3.82 22.69 21.90
C PHE A 11 -4.49 23.84 21.14
N ILE A 12 -5.39 23.50 20.22
CA ILE A 12 -6.18 24.43 19.41
C ILE A 12 -7.54 23.78 19.12
N ASP A 13 -8.58 24.58 18.86
CA ASP A 13 -9.84 24.06 18.36
C ASP A 13 -9.64 23.20 17.10
N SER A 14 -10.43 22.15 16.96
CA SER A 14 -10.31 21.18 15.86
C SER A 14 -10.71 21.73 14.48
N GLY A 15 -11.60 22.74 14.42
CA GLY A 15 -11.96 23.42 13.17
C GLY A 15 -10.84 24.37 12.71
N ILE A 16 -10.37 25.23 13.62
CA ILE A 16 -9.27 26.16 13.35
C ILE A 16 -7.97 25.38 13.06
N GLY A 17 -7.66 24.36 13.85
CA GLY A 17 -6.48 23.51 13.68
C GLY A 17 -6.44 22.89 12.29
N LYS A 18 -7.52 22.25 11.85
CA LYS A 18 -7.64 21.68 10.49
C LYS A 18 -7.42 22.74 9.42
N TYR A 19 -8.06 23.90 9.51
CA TYR A 19 -7.88 24.98 8.53
C TYR A 19 -6.42 25.44 8.47
N VAL A 20 -5.81 25.71 9.63
CA VAL A 20 -4.44 26.23 9.73
C VAL A 20 -3.40 25.23 9.19
N THR A 21 -3.49 23.94 9.54
CA THR A 21 -2.56 22.91 9.04
C THR A 21 -2.74 22.63 7.55
N ASN A 22 -3.98 22.67 7.05
CA ASN A 22 -4.34 22.28 5.68
C ASN A 22 -4.22 23.42 4.65
N ASN A 23 -4.11 24.67 5.14
CA ASN A 23 -4.20 25.87 4.30
C ASN A 23 -3.07 26.89 4.50
N ILE A 24 -2.41 26.91 5.67
CA ILE A 24 -1.39 27.91 6.03
C ILE A 24 -0.03 27.26 6.29
N TYR A 25 0.01 26.21 7.12
CA TYR A 25 1.26 25.58 7.57
C TYR A 25 1.28 24.08 7.30
N CYS A 26 1.63 23.70 6.07
CA CYS A 26 1.67 22.32 5.59
C CYS A 26 2.71 21.41 6.29
N ASN A 27 3.56 21.98 7.16
CA ASN A 27 4.55 21.25 7.97
C ASN A 27 4.01 20.90 9.38
N LEU A 28 2.78 21.30 9.72
CA LEU A 28 2.12 20.90 10.96
C LEU A 28 1.01 19.90 10.66
N THR A 29 0.85 18.91 11.54
CA THR A 29 -0.22 17.92 11.48
C THR A 29 -1.08 18.00 12.75
N LEU A 30 -2.38 17.73 12.60
CA LEU A 30 -3.28 17.62 13.74
C LEU A 30 -3.28 16.16 14.23
N VAL A 31 -2.89 15.95 15.48
CA VAL A 31 -2.73 14.61 16.08
C VAL A 31 -3.88 14.31 17.03
N GLY A 32 -4.51 13.14 16.85
CA GLY A 32 -5.60 12.67 17.71
C GLY A 32 -7.00 13.11 17.25
N GLN A 33 -8.00 12.86 18.10
CA GLN A 33 -9.38 13.31 17.92
C GLN A 33 -9.65 14.57 18.75
N SER A 34 -10.70 15.32 18.40
CA SER A 34 -11.20 16.44 19.20
C SER A 34 -11.59 15.93 20.60
N PHE A 35 -10.92 16.43 21.65
CA PHE A 35 -11.22 16.06 23.04
C PHE A 35 -12.46 16.77 23.59
N ASP A 36 -12.85 17.88 22.97
CA ASP A 36 -14.05 18.65 23.25
C ASP A 36 -14.85 18.87 21.96
N GLN A 37 -16.18 18.95 22.08
CA GLN A 37 -17.11 19.24 20.99
C GLN A 37 -17.90 20.52 21.30
N GLY A 38 -17.17 21.64 21.36
CA GLY A 38 -17.77 22.96 21.44
C GLY A 38 -18.69 23.25 20.25
N VAL A 39 -19.85 23.84 20.51
CA VAL A 39 -20.81 24.29 19.49
C VAL A 39 -20.74 25.81 19.39
N PHE A 40 -20.56 26.33 18.17
CA PHE A 40 -20.64 27.76 17.90
C PHE A 40 -22.10 28.23 17.85
N GLY A 41 -22.44 29.26 18.62
CA GLY A 41 -23.76 29.90 18.62
C GLY A 41 -23.68 31.39 18.27
N ILE A 42 -24.77 31.93 17.74
CA ILE A 42 -24.94 33.37 17.54
C ILE A 42 -25.67 33.92 18.76
N VAL A 43 -25.12 34.95 19.40
CA VAL A 43 -25.73 35.60 20.57
C VAL A 43 -26.48 36.84 20.12
N THR A 44 -27.76 36.93 20.50
CA THR A 44 -28.63 38.10 20.26
C THR A 44 -28.98 38.76 21.60
N PRO A 45 -29.27 40.07 21.64
CA PRO A 45 -29.77 40.71 22.85
C PRO A 45 -31.15 40.15 23.25
N LEU A 46 -31.50 40.25 24.53
CA LEU A 46 -32.85 39.95 25.02
C LEU A 46 -33.89 40.85 24.32
N GLU A 47 -35.11 40.34 24.14
CA GLU A 47 -36.22 41.04 23.48
C GLU A 47 -35.94 41.53 22.04
N TRP A 48 -35.07 40.84 21.30
CA TRP A 48 -34.84 41.17 19.89
C TRP A 48 -35.98 40.64 18.98
N ASN A 49 -36.79 41.56 18.45
CA ASN A 49 -37.95 41.28 17.58
C ASN A 49 -37.67 40.39 16.36
N TYR A 50 -36.41 40.21 15.95
CA TYR A 50 -36.03 39.38 14.80
C TYR A 50 -35.35 38.05 15.17
N ALA A 51 -35.19 37.73 16.47
CA ALA A 51 -34.50 36.51 16.91
C ALA A 51 -35.15 35.24 16.35
N GLN A 52 -36.49 35.16 16.38
CA GLN A 52 -37.24 34.03 15.83
C GLN A 52 -37.10 33.92 14.30
N ALA A 53 -37.12 35.05 13.57
CA ALA A 53 -36.94 35.06 12.13
C ALA A 53 -35.54 34.58 11.73
N LEU A 54 -34.50 35.02 12.45
CA LEU A 54 -33.12 34.60 12.23
C LEU A 54 -32.92 33.08 12.45
N ASP A 55 -33.51 32.50 13.50
CA ASP A 55 -33.40 31.05 13.74
C ASP A 55 -34.08 30.21 12.66
N ILE A 56 -35.27 30.63 12.19
CA ILE A 56 -36.00 29.97 11.09
C ILE A 56 -35.17 29.99 9.80
N GLU A 57 -34.56 31.13 9.46
CA GLU A 57 -33.69 31.24 8.27
C GLU A 57 -32.42 30.40 8.40
N ILE A 58 -31.78 30.34 9.58
CA ILE A 58 -30.63 29.45 9.82
C ILE A 58 -31.03 27.97 9.66
N LEU A 59 -32.21 27.58 10.14
CA LEU A 59 -32.72 26.22 9.94
C LEU A 59 -33.00 25.93 8.45
N ALA A 60 -33.51 26.91 7.69
CA ALA A 60 -33.69 26.81 6.24
C ALA A 60 -32.34 26.69 5.48
N LEU A 61 -31.31 27.44 5.89
CA LEU A 61 -29.94 27.34 5.36
C LEU A 61 -29.29 25.99 5.63
N ARG A 62 -29.57 25.37 6.79
CA ARG A 62 -29.16 23.99 7.09
C ARG A 62 -29.94 22.99 6.23
N LYS A 63 -31.26 23.10 6.15
CA LYS A 63 -32.12 22.20 5.35
C LYS A 63 -31.82 22.23 3.85
N SER A 64 -31.36 23.36 3.33
CA SER A 64 -30.97 23.53 1.91
C SER A 64 -29.54 23.10 1.58
N GLY A 65 -28.72 22.68 2.56
CA GLY A 65 -27.34 22.24 2.33
C GLY A 65 -26.37 23.35 1.89
N ILE A 66 -26.79 24.62 1.99
CA ILE A 66 -25.93 25.77 1.73
C ILE A 66 -24.79 25.82 2.75
N LEU A 67 -25.07 25.46 4.00
CA LEU A 67 -24.07 25.41 5.08
C LEU A 67 -22.96 24.37 4.79
N ASP A 68 -23.30 23.17 4.33
CA ASP A 68 -22.31 22.15 3.91
C ASP A 68 -21.46 22.63 2.72
N THR A 69 -22.06 23.39 1.81
CA THR A 69 -21.36 23.96 0.65
C THR A 69 -20.38 25.04 1.07
N LEU A 70 -20.75 25.89 2.04
CA LEU A 70 -19.84 26.85 2.67
C LEU A 70 -18.73 26.16 3.46
N GLN A 71 -19.06 25.13 4.25
CA GLN A 71 -18.09 24.34 5.01
C GLN A 71 -17.06 23.70 4.09
N ARG A 72 -17.50 23.06 3.00
CA ARG A 72 -16.61 22.51 1.97
C ARG A 72 -15.72 23.58 1.34
N LYS A 73 -16.30 24.73 0.95
CA LYS A 73 -15.56 25.83 0.33
C LYS A 73 -14.44 26.38 1.21
N TRP A 74 -14.70 26.58 2.51
CA TRP A 74 -13.76 27.24 3.41
C TRP A 74 -12.82 26.27 4.16
N PHE A 75 -13.26 25.05 4.49
CA PHE A 75 -12.49 24.12 5.33
C PHE A 75 -11.96 22.88 4.59
N GLN A 76 -12.49 22.54 3.41
CA GLN A 76 -12.02 21.38 2.62
C GLN A 76 -11.15 21.79 1.41
N SER A 77 -11.03 23.10 1.13
CA SER A 77 -10.08 23.60 0.12
C SER A 77 -8.64 23.43 0.63
N GLN A 78 -7.91 22.49 0.03
CA GLN A 78 -6.48 22.30 0.25
C GLN A 78 -5.70 23.31 -0.60
N ASN A 79 -5.17 24.37 0.01
CA ASN A 79 -4.20 25.25 -0.65
C ASN A 79 -2.75 24.81 -0.41
N CYS A 80 -2.51 23.89 0.53
CA CYS A 80 -1.23 23.18 0.58
C CYS A 80 -1.03 22.37 -0.71
N PRO A 81 0.07 22.57 -1.46
CA PRO A 81 0.37 21.70 -2.57
C PRO A 81 0.56 20.29 -2.03
N VAL A 82 -0.14 19.31 -2.63
CA VAL A 82 0.16 17.90 -2.42
C VAL A 82 1.52 17.64 -3.05
N SER A 83 2.59 17.90 -2.28
CA SER A 83 3.98 17.75 -2.70
C SER A 83 4.30 16.28 -2.96
N SER A 84 3.96 15.83 -4.16
CA SER A 84 4.35 14.54 -4.76
C SER A 84 4.12 13.28 -3.90
N THR A 85 3.34 13.39 -2.82
CA THR A 85 2.72 12.25 -2.16
C THR A 85 1.35 12.10 -2.81
N SER A 86 1.40 11.57 -4.02
CA SER A 86 0.23 11.03 -4.71
C SER A 86 -0.60 10.23 -3.72
N THR A 87 -1.93 10.38 -3.81
CA THR A 87 -2.91 9.67 -2.98
C THR A 87 -3.01 8.19 -3.34
N SER A 88 -1.89 7.47 -3.27
CA SER A 88 -1.87 6.31 -2.39
C SER A 88 -1.23 6.75 -1.09
N THR A 89 -1.89 6.48 0.03
CA THR A 89 -1.15 6.04 1.21
C THR A 89 -0.47 4.74 0.77
N ALA A 90 0.68 4.86 0.11
CA ALA A 90 1.49 3.72 -0.27
C ALA A 90 1.72 3.00 1.04
N MET A 91 1.20 1.79 1.15
CA MET A 91 1.37 0.99 2.36
C MET A 91 2.87 0.73 2.43
N ASP A 92 3.57 1.54 3.24
CA ASP A 92 5.02 1.57 3.28
C ASP A 92 5.51 0.15 3.36
N ILE A 93 6.50 -0.20 2.53
CA ILE A 93 7.02 -1.56 2.36
C ILE A 93 7.15 -2.34 3.71
N PRO A 94 7.59 -1.76 4.85
CA PRO A 94 7.49 -2.40 6.18
C PRO A 94 6.08 -2.91 6.58
N SER A 95 5.01 -2.15 6.37
CA SER A 95 3.63 -2.48 6.74
C SER A 95 3.05 -3.66 5.95
N MET A 96 3.51 -3.88 4.71
CA MET A 96 3.16 -5.06 3.91
C MET A 96 3.97 -6.31 4.30
N GLY A 97 5.04 -6.16 5.09
CA GLY A 97 5.89 -7.26 5.56
C GLY A 97 5.13 -8.32 6.36
N GLY A 98 4.11 -7.95 7.13
CA GLY A 98 3.33 -8.88 7.94
C GLY A 98 2.69 -10.02 7.14
N LEU A 99 2.14 -9.71 5.97
CA LEU A 99 1.53 -10.71 5.09
C LEU A 99 2.57 -11.68 4.50
N PHE A 100 3.74 -11.17 4.12
CA PHE A 100 4.84 -12.00 3.62
C PHE A 100 5.38 -12.97 4.69
N ILE A 101 5.51 -12.52 5.94
CA ILE A 101 5.91 -13.37 7.06
C ILE A 101 4.88 -14.48 7.33
N VAL A 102 3.58 -14.16 7.30
CA VAL A 102 2.52 -15.17 7.46
C VAL A 102 2.60 -16.23 6.37
N PHE A 103 2.75 -15.85 5.09
CA PHE A 103 2.94 -16.81 4.00
C PHE A 103 4.21 -17.66 4.18
N ALA A 104 5.33 -17.05 4.56
CA ALA A 104 6.60 -17.76 4.79
C ALA A 104 6.46 -18.82 5.90
N VAL A 105 5.79 -18.51 7.01
CA VAL A 105 5.54 -19.46 8.11
C VAL A 105 4.65 -20.61 7.66
N ILE A 106 3.59 -20.35 6.90
CA ILE A 106 2.69 -21.41 6.37
C ILE A 106 3.46 -22.36 5.45
N ILE A 107 4.30 -21.82 4.55
CA ILE A 107 5.15 -22.63 3.64
C ILE A 107 6.17 -23.45 4.44
N ALA A 108 6.85 -22.85 5.42
CA ALA A 108 7.83 -23.53 6.26
C ALA A 108 7.21 -24.67 7.07
N LEU A 109 6.06 -24.44 7.72
CA LEU A 109 5.32 -25.47 8.45
C LEU A 109 4.83 -26.59 7.55
N SER A 110 4.35 -26.25 6.34
CA SER A 110 3.91 -27.25 5.35
C SER A 110 5.07 -28.15 4.91
N LEU A 111 6.23 -27.58 4.62
CA LEU A 111 7.45 -28.32 4.26
C LEU A 111 7.97 -29.16 5.44
N LEU A 112 7.97 -28.62 6.67
CA LEU A 112 8.39 -29.32 7.88
C LEU A 112 7.50 -30.53 8.17
N LEU A 113 6.17 -30.35 8.14
CA LEU A 113 5.20 -31.43 8.36
C LEU A 113 5.27 -32.48 7.24
N PHE A 114 5.43 -32.06 5.98
CA PHE A 114 5.60 -32.98 4.86
C PHE A 114 6.90 -33.78 4.98
N ALA A 115 8.00 -33.13 5.34
CA ALA A 115 9.29 -33.77 5.61
C ALA A 115 9.20 -34.75 6.78
N TRP A 116 8.50 -34.42 7.87
CA TRP A 116 8.36 -35.26 9.07
C TRP A 116 7.33 -36.39 8.92
N LYS A 117 6.24 -36.18 8.15
CA LYS A 117 5.29 -37.25 7.80
C LYS A 117 5.89 -38.23 6.79
N ARG A 118 6.70 -37.75 5.84
CA ARG A 118 7.62 -38.62 5.11
C ARG A 118 8.62 -39.24 6.09
N GLY A 119 9.17 -38.47 7.02
CA GLY A 119 10.03 -38.84 8.18
C GLY A 119 9.75 -40.20 8.77
N ILE A 120 8.56 -40.28 9.35
CA ILE A 120 8.08 -41.45 10.08
C ILE A 120 7.75 -42.61 9.12
N LYS A 121 7.40 -42.32 7.86
CA LYS A 121 7.15 -43.35 6.83
C LYS A 121 8.43 -43.90 6.18
N TYR A 122 9.45 -43.09 5.89
CA TYR A 122 10.70 -43.57 5.27
C TYR A 122 11.68 -44.22 6.26
N ARG A 123 11.42 -44.12 7.57
CA ARG A 123 12.04 -45.01 8.58
C ARG A 123 11.43 -46.42 8.60
N LEU A 124 10.22 -46.62 8.04
CA LEU A 124 9.51 -47.91 8.04
C LEU A 124 9.26 -48.48 6.63
N TYR A 125 9.44 -47.70 5.58
CA TYR A 125 9.37 -48.13 4.19
C TYR A 125 10.62 -47.68 3.45
N SER A 126 11.55 -48.62 3.31
CA SER A 126 12.70 -48.50 2.41
C SER A 126 12.22 -48.14 0.99
N VAL A 127 13.07 -47.42 0.25
CA VAL A 127 12.83 -47.00 -1.14
C VAL A 127 12.17 -48.11 -1.98
N PRO A 128 11.07 -47.79 -2.69
CA PRO A 128 11.28 -47.58 -4.12
C PRO A 128 10.35 -46.57 -4.83
N CYS A 129 10.83 -46.21 -6.02
CA CYS A 129 10.07 -45.78 -7.21
C CYS A 129 9.65 -44.30 -7.38
N CYS A 130 9.78 -43.85 -8.63
CA CYS A 130 9.42 -42.53 -9.15
C CYS A 130 10.11 -41.29 -8.56
N ASN A 131 11.45 -41.33 -8.52
CA ASN A 131 12.20 -40.19 -9.04
C ASN A 131 11.98 -40.07 -10.56
N LYS A 132 10.79 -39.61 -10.98
CA LYS A 132 10.38 -39.40 -12.38
C LYS A 132 9.62 -38.08 -12.55
N PHE A 133 10.32 -36.97 -12.34
CA PHE A 133 9.93 -35.67 -12.90
C PHE A 133 11.16 -34.82 -13.27
N LEU A 134 12.22 -34.88 -12.47
CA LEU A 134 13.48 -34.15 -12.70
C LEU A 134 14.44 -34.83 -13.73
N VAL A 135 13.89 -35.39 -14.81
CA VAL A 135 14.67 -35.85 -15.98
C VAL A 135 14.14 -35.21 -17.29
N LYS A 136 13.05 -34.43 -17.27
CA LYS A 136 12.43 -33.87 -18.49
C LYS A 136 12.79 -32.42 -18.80
N MET A 137 13.53 -31.72 -17.93
CA MET A 137 13.77 -30.26 -18.02
C MET A 137 15.26 -29.86 -17.96
N ASN A 138 16.19 -30.67 -18.49
CA ASN A 138 17.59 -30.28 -18.63
C ASN A 138 18.25 -30.66 -19.97
N HIS A 139 17.45 -30.79 -21.04
CA HIS A 139 17.95 -31.06 -22.41
C HIS A 139 17.70 -29.88 -23.39
N SER A 140 17.02 -28.81 -22.95
CA SER A 140 16.64 -27.69 -23.82
C SER A 140 17.48 -26.41 -23.61
N VAL A 141 18.40 -26.41 -22.66
CA VAL A 141 19.29 -25.26 -22.37
C VAL A 141 20.73 -25.75 -22.25
N THR A 142 21.68 -24.98 -22.78
CA THR A 142 23.14 -25.21 -22.70
C THR A 142 23.71 -26.47 -23.39
N LYS A 143 23.47 -26.61 -24.70
CA LYS A 143 24.57 -27.03 -25.61
C LYS A 143 25.63 -25.91 -25.70
N ARG A 144 26.39 -25.69 -24.62
CA ARG A 144 27.56 -24.79 -24.42
C ARG A 144 27.92 -24.89 -22.92
N SER A 145 29.17 -25.02 -22.46
CA SER A 145 30.45 -25.24 -23.14
C SER A 145 31.53 -25.52 -22.08
N SER A 146 32.38 -26.54 -22.24
CA SER A 146 33.74 -26.55 -21.68
C SER A 146 34.71 -27.31 -22.62
N LYS A 147 35.76 -26.60 -23.05
CA LYS A 147 36.85 -27.01 -23.98
C LYS A 147 37.94 -27.82 -23.23
N PRO A 148 39.00 -28.41 -23.89
CA PRO A 148 39.58 -28.17 -25.23
C PRO A 148 39.42 -29.40 -26.19
N SER A 149 40.10 -29.61 -27.33
CA SER A 149 41.38 -29.12 -27.90
C SER A 149 41.43 -29.05 -29.46
N GLU A 150 42.64 -28.95 -30.02
CA GLU A 150 43.08 -28.97 -31.44
C GLU A 150 43.44 -30.39 -31.97
N PRO A 151 43.78 -30.59 -33.28
CA PRO A 151 43.72 -29.68 -34.44
C PRO A 151 43.09 -30.25 -35.76
N ALA A 152 42.93 -29.35 -36.74
CA ALA A 152 43.07 -29.53 -38.21
C ALA A 152 42.25 -30.55 -39.05
N GLU A 153 41.51 -30.02 -40.05
CA GLU A 153 41.76 -30.19 -41.51
C GLU A 153 40.51 -30.41 -42.43
N LYS A 154 40.39 -29.54 -43.45
CA LYS A 154 39.73 -29.63 -44.78
C LYS A 154 38.29 -30.17 -44.99
N ASN A 155 37.45 -29.23 -45.43
CA ASN A 155 36.87 -29.12 -46.79
C ASN A 155 36.09 -30.28 -47.46
N GLN A 156 34.79 -29.97 -47.69
CA GLN A 156 34.15 -29.85 -49.03
C GLN A 156 33.39 -31.06 -49.62
N VAL A 157 32.38 -30.70 -50.45
CA VAL A 157 31.64 -31.48 -51.48
C VAL A 157 30.35 -32.23 -51.05
N SER A 158 29.30 -32.01 -51.84
CA SER A 158 28.05 -32.81 -51.96
C SER A 158 28.05 -33.51 -53.33
N PRO A 159 27.62 -34.78 -53.43
CA PRO A 159 26.40 -35.11 -54.21
C PRO A 159 25.47 -36.09 -53.45
N HIS A 160 24.15 -36.05 -53.59
CA HIS A 160 23.29 -36.54 -54.70
C HIS A 160 23.20 -38.08 -54.84
N GLU A 161 21.98 -38.57 -55.08
CA GLU A 161 21.57 -39.96 -55.43
C GLU A 161 21.62 -41.09 -54.37
N LEU A 162 20.50 -41.78 -54.13
CA LEU A 162 20.04 -42.97 -54.91
C LEU A 162 19.14 -43.93 -54.08
N ARG A 163 18.09 -44.48 -54.71
CA ARG A 163 17.19 -45.58 -54.29
C ARG A 163 16.28 -45.31 -53.06
N ARG A 164 14.94 -45.33 -53.17
CA ARG A 164 13.99 -46.19 -53.91
C ARG A 164 13.96 -47.65 -53.41
N PHE A 165 13.07 -47.92 -52.45
CA PHE A 165 12.00 -48.93 -52.55
C PHE A 165 10.83 -48.47 -51.66
#